data_AF-F2UQ87-F1
#
_entry.id   AF-F2UQ87-F1
#
_cell.length_a   1.000
_cell.length_b   1.000
_cell.length_c   1.000
_cell.angle_alpha   90.00
_cell.angle_beta   90.00
_cell.angle_gamma   90.00
#
_symmetry.space_group_name_H-M   'P 1'
#
loop_
_entity.id
_entity.type
_entity.pdbx_description
1 polymer ?
#
loop_
_entity_poly.entity_id
_entity_poly.type
_entity_poly.pdbx_seq_one_letter_code
_entity_poly.pdbx_strand_id
1 'polypeptide(L)'
;MADRRMTLADKYGQPMEAVLGMTHGLFRTKKQHNVSITKEGNLVVLKTADEGSDVLHAIPLKDIHSAGTTYDDDDDRLQFVVCTGTGSFTFLAPDKATLKRWVLALNPPSSGGSESGWLTVNKKKRFCELRKSSVVMFKEKEDRDPCGAIALDCLCTVIPPQQTGAPTGMRRMTSRGVTFYVNTAGQQWAITSKTVADANRWITAIQDAIECCPDLTTRFDKLATAHQNSDTFTLDEVFLDRAILCYSDEPLEMPLTPLPYGKIGKVPSGNEYGHPHIEALAIFQSMIPRSKVRFGNVMDGEPWIRNLLQVYLEVPALRNEIFCQSVKQITRLPDIHGRFAIRHWQLVAALCAHFRPASKYFNYIRACLHHAAQKSDNHEIIRQCANYCLEKMQKPATLPAISDELMREIMSGQGFAETESAQMVLNHVEEPDCEA
;
A
#
# COMPACT_ATOMS: atom_id res chain seq x y z
N MET A 1 -46.11 1.73 -23.62
CA MET A 1 -44.99 0.78 -23.46
C MET A 1 -43.98 1.45 -22.54
N ALA A 2 -43.77 0.88 -21.35
CA ALA A 2 -42.89 1.48 -20.34
C ALA A 2 -41.44 1.46 -20.85
N ASP A 3 -40.78 2.60 -20.71
CA ASP A 3 -39.40 2.85 -21.13
C ASP A 3 -38.46 1.94 -20.31
N ARG A 4 -38.06 0.81 -20.89
CA ARG A 4 -37.13 -0.12 -20.25
C ARG A 4 -35.79 0.60 -20.15
N ARG A 5 -35.35 0.97 -18.94
CA ARG A 5 -33.98 1.43 -18.67
C ARG A 5 -33.00 0.43 -19.30
N MET A 6 -32.32 0.83 -20.37
CA MET A 6 -31.25 0.03 -20.97
C MET A 6 -30.19 -0.26 -19.91
N THR A 7 -29.85 -1.53 -19.74
CA THR A 7 -28.76 -1.96 -18.86
C THR A 7 -27.41 -1.64 -19.48
N LEU A 8 -26.33 -1.64 -18.69
CA LEU A 8 -24.95 -1.57 -19.20
C LEU A 8 -24.65 -2.69 -20.21
N ALA A 9 -25.25 -3.86 -20.03
CA ALA A 9 -25.20 -5.00 -20.94
C ALA A 9 -25.90 -4.71 -22.29
N ASP A 10 -27.03 -4.01 -22.26
CA ASP A 10 -27.80 -3.65 -23.47
C ASP A 10 -27.09 -2.59 -24.33
N LYS A 11 -26.17 -1.78 -23.76
CA LYS A 11 -25.44 -0.73 -24.50
C LYS A 11 -24.07 -1.15 -25.05
N TYR A 12 -23.33 -2.02 -24.36
CA TYR A 12 -21.89 -2.19 -24.64
C TYR A 12 -21.40 -3.64 -24.72
N GLY A 13 -22.30 -4.62 -24.59
CA GLY A 13 -21.96 -6.03 -24.50
C GLY A 13 -21.40 -6.41 -23.11
N GLN A 14 -21.76 -7.60 -22.64
CA GLN A 14 -21.13 -8.18 -21.45
C GLN A 14 -19.77 -8.76 -21.84
N PRO A 15 -18.69 -8.57 -21.05
CA PRO A 15 -17.58 -9.51 -21.04
C PRO A 15 -18.16 -10.89 -20.74
N MET A 16 -18.26 -11.70 -21.78
CA MET A 16 -18.57 -13.11 -21.63
C MET A 16 -17.29 -13.82 -21.21
N GLU A 17 -17.50 -14.77 -20.30
CA GLU A 17 -16.57 -15.79 -19.81
C GLU A 17 -15.26 -15.88 -20.60
N ALA A 18 -14.16 -15.54 -19.93
CA ALA A 18 -12.83 -15.62 -20.50
C ALA A 18 -11.89 -16.31 -19.52
N VAL A 19 -11.05 -17.19 -20.06
CA VAL A 19 -9.95 -17.77 -19.29
C VAL A 19 -8.82 -16.73 -19.21
N LEU A 20 -8.57 -16.21 -18.02
CA LEU A 20 -7.54 -15.22 -17.73
C LEU A 20 -6.51 -15.80 -16.75
N GLY A 21 -5.24 -15.42 -16.90
CA GLY A 21 -4.30 -15.57 -15.78
C GLY A 21 -4.57 -14.47 -14.75
N MET A 22 -4.35 -14.71 -13.46
CA MET A 22 -4.48 -13.66 -12.44
C MET A 22 -3.18 -13.56 -11.65
N THR A 23 -2.77 -12.34 -11.29
CA THR A 23 -1.63 -12.11 -10.41
C THR A 23 -2.05 -11.13 -9.30
N HIS A 24 -1.96 -11.56 -8.04
CA HIS A 24 -2.18 -10.71 -6.87
C HIS A 24 -1.34 -11.20 -5.68
N GLY A 25 -0.94 -10.30 -4.76
CA GLY A 25 -0.24 -10.64 -3.52
C GLY A 25 -0.85 -11.85 -2.79
N LEU A 26 0.03 -12.74 -2.30
CA LEU A 26 -0.12 -14.15 -1.89
C LEU A 26 0.02 -15.21 -2.99
N PHE A 27 -0.26 -14.90 -4.27
CA PHE A 27 0.01 -15.84 -5.36
C PHE A 27 0.28 -15.15 -6.71
N ARG A 28 1.50 -15.30 -7.23
CA ARG A 28 1.68 -15.36 -8.69
C ARG A 28 1.12 -16.71 -9.15
N THR A 29 -0.20 -16.85 -9.29
CA THR A 29 -0.75 -18.09 -9.83
C THR A 29 -0.34 -18.18 -11.30
N LYS A 30 0.56 -19.12 -11.62
CA LYS A 30 0.78 -19.59 -13.00
C LYS A 30 -0.46 -20.31 -13.58
N LYS A 31 -1.54 -20.42 -12.80
CA LYS A 31 -2.77 -21.15 -13.14
C LYS A 31 -3.77 -20.19 -13.77
N GLN A 32 -4.41 -20.68 -14.83
CA GLN A 32 -5.49 -19.97 -15.50
C GLN A 32 -6.76 -20.04 -14.64
N HIS A 33 -7.51 -18.94 -14.63
CA HIS A 33 -8.75 -18.76 -13.91
C HIS A 33 -9.85 -18.42 -14.91
N ASN A 34 -11.04 -18.98 -14.72
CA ASN A 34 -12.20 -18.53 -15.48
C ASN A 34 -12.76 -17.26 -14.84
N VAL A 35 -12.88 -16.19 -15.64
CA VAL A 35 -13.36 -14.88 -15.20
C VAL A 35 -14.57 -14.47 -16.03
N SER A 36 -15.67 -14.15 -15.35
CA SER A 36 -16.93 -13.76 -15.99
C SER A 36 -17.62 -12.62 -15.25
N ILE A 37 -18.45 -11.87 -15.96
CA ILE A 37 -19.40 -10.94 -15.34
C ILE A 37 -20.77 -11.64 -15.26
N THR A 38 -21.28 -11.81 -14.04
CA THR A 38 -22.57 -12.47 -13.83
C THR A 38 -23.74 -11.52 -14.10
N LYS A 39 -24.95 -12.09 -14.27
CA LYS A 39 -26.18 -11.31 -14.49
C LYS A 39 -26.54 -10.43 -13.29
N GLU A 40 -26.09 -10.82 -12.11
CA GLU A 40 -26.25 -10.10 -10.84
C GLU A 40 -25.27 -8.91 -10.72
N GLY A 41 -24.38 -8.73 -11.70
CA GLY A 41 -23.44 -7.61 -11.72
C GLY A 41 -22.23 -7.81 -10.84
N ASN A 42 -21.66 -9.02 -10.83
CA ASN A 42 -20.40 -9.33 -10.15
C ASN A 42 -19.35 -9.78 -11.17
N LEU A 43 -18.11 -9.32 -10.99
CA LEU A 43 -16.92 -9.93 -11.59
C LEU A 43 -16.54 -11.15 -10.75
N VAL A 44 -16.72 -12.34 -11.29
CA VAL A 44 -16.42 -13.61 -10.62
C VAL A 44 -15.14 -14.20 -11.20
N VAL A 45 -14.25 -14.62 -10.30
CA VAL A 45 -13.00 -15.32 -10.61
C VAL A 45 -13.09 -16.70 -9.97
N LEU A 46 -13.01 -17.75 -10.79
CA LEU A 46 -12.99 -19.14 -10.30
C LEU A 46 -11.57 -19.56 -9.89
N LYS A 47 -11.47 -20.46 -8.91
CA LYS A 47 -10.18 -20.97 -8.39
C LYS A 47 -9.35 -21.69 -9.46
N THR A 48 -10.01 -22.31 -10.43
CA THR A 48 -9.41 -22.96 -11.61
C THR A 48 -10.23 -22.61 -12.86
N ALA A 49 -9.73 -22.99 -14.04
CA ALA A 49 -10.47 -22.85 -15.30
C ALA A 49 -11.51 -23.95 -15.51
N ASP A 50 -11.61 -24.93 -14.61
CA ASP A 50 -12.46 -26.11 -14.76
C ASP A 50 -13.95 -25.78 -14.47
N GLU A 51 -14.86 -26.44 -15.20
CA GLU A 51 -16.30 -26.32 -14.97
C GLU A 51 -16.68 -26.78 -13.55
N GLY A 52 -17.43 -25.95 -12.82
CA GLY A 52 -17.85 -26.23 -11.45
C GLY A 52 -16.81 -25.88 -10.36
N SER A 53 -15.69 -25.24 -10.73
CA SER A 53 -14.71 -24.75 -9.76
C SER A 53 -15.30 -23.75 -8.77
N ASP A 54 -14.82 -23.79 -7.52
CA ASP A 54 -15.18 -22.83 -6.48
C ASP A 54 -14.85 -21.38 -6.89
N VAL A 55 -15.68 -20.43 -6.42
CA VAL A 55 -15.44 -19.00 -6.57
C VAL A 55 -14.28 -18.58 -5.67
N LEU A 56 -13.21 -18.07 -6.28
CA LEU A 56 -12.07 -17.48 -5.58
C LEU A 56 -12.36 -16.04 -5.18
N HIS A 57 -12.90 -15.25 -6.09
CA HIS A 57 -13.31 -13.86 -5.85
C HIS A 57 -14.65 -13.56 -6.50
N ALA A 58 -15.50 -12.81 -5.81
CA ALA A 58 -16.71 -12.21 -6.35
C ALA A 58 -16.69 -10.72 -6.01
N ILE A 59 -16.48 -9.88 -7.01
CA ILE A 59 -16.35 -8.43 -6.85
C ILE A 59 -17.58 -7.77 -7.47
N PRO A 60 -18.45 -7.13 -6.69
CA PRO A 60 -19.57 -6.37 -7.24
C PRO A 60 -19.06 -5.29 -8.19
N LEU A 61 -19.65 -5.18 -9.38
CA LEU A 61 -19.22 -4.18 -10.38
C LEU A 61 -19.35 -2.75 -9.87
N LYS A 62 -20.26 -2.51 -8.93
CA LYS A 62 -20.43 -1.22 -8.23
C LYS A 62 -19.22 -0.84 -7.37
N ASP A 63 -18.42 -1.82 -6.94
CA ASP A 63 -17.23 -1.63 -6.09
C ASP A 63 -15.95 -1.53 -6.93
N ILE A 64 -16.06 -1.64 -8.26
CA ILE A 64 -14.98 -1.38 -9.22
C ILE A 64 -14.98 0.11 -9.55
N HIS A 65 -13.88 0.78 -9.22
CA HIS A 65 -13.74 2.22 -9.42
C HIS A 65 -13.11 2.54 -10.78
N SER A 66 -12.14 1.73 -11.19
CA SER A 66 -11.40 1.93 -12.43
C SER A 66 -10.82 0.63 -12.96
N ALA A 67 -10.53 0.61 -14.26
CA ALA A 67 -9.79 -0.47 -14.89
C ALA A 67 -8.86 0.07 -15.96
N GLY A 68 -7.67 -0.51 -16.09
CA GLY A 68 -6.58 0.04 -16.90
C GLY A 68 -5.72 -1.05 -17.48
N THR A 69 -5.02 -0.76 -18.57
CA THR A 69 -4.03 -1.64 -19.18
C THR A 69 -2.66 -1.42 -18.54
N THR A 70 -1.90 -2.48 -18.32
CA THR A 70 -0.46 -2.34 -18.05
C THR A 70 0.33 -2.54 -19.33
N TYR A 71 1.33 -1.69 -19.54
CA TYR A 71 2.24 -1.78 -20.67
C TYR A 71 3.58 -2.25 -20.14
N ASP A 72 3.91 -3.50 -20.46
CA ASP A 72 5.28 -3.96 -20.40
C ASP A 72 5.79 -4.02 -21.84
N ASP A 73 6.73 -3.14 -22.20
CA ASP A 73 7.28 -3.11 -23.56
C ASP A 73 8.13 -4.36 -23.85
N ASP A 74 8.54 -5.10 -22.80
CA ASP A 74 9.54 -6.18 -22.88
C ASP A 74 8.93 -7.60 -22.90
N ASP A 75 7.66 -7.81 -22.52
CA ASP A 75 7.19 -9.18 -22.19
C ASP A 75 5.94 -9.67 -22.96
N ASP A 76 5.41 -8.92 -23.94
CA ASP A 76 4.19 -9.25 -24.72
C ASP A 76 2.95 -9.63 -23.86
N ARG A 77 3.01 -9.42 -22.53
CA ARG A 77 1.97 -9.79 -21.59
C ARG A 77 0.86 -8.75 -21.64
N LEU A 78 -0.28 -9.17 -22.17
CA LEU A 78 -1.47 -8.35 -22.27
C LEU A 78 -2.18 -8.33 -20.92
N GLN A 79 -1.86 -7.34 -20.10
CA GLN A 79 -2.38 -7.25 -18.74
C GLN A 79 -3.35 -6.08 -18.57
N PHE A 80 -4.34 -6.27 -17.71
CA PHE A 80 -5.17 -5.19 -17.19
C PHE A 80 -5.31 -5.28 -15.67
N VAL A 81 -5.47 -4.12 -15.05
CA VAL A 81 -5.69 -3.95 -13.63
C VAL A 81 -7.12 -3.48 -13.41
N VAL A 82 -7.76 -4.00 -12.36
CA VAL A 82 -9.06 -3.59 -11.88
C VAL A 82 -8.91 -3.09 -10.45
N CYS A 83 -9.17 -1.81 -10.20
CA CYS A 83 -9.05 -1.21 -8.88
C CYS A 83 -10.40 -1.21 -8.15
N THR A 84 -10.36 -1.63 -6.88
CA THR A 84 -11.50 -1.69 -5.96
C THR A 84 -11.15 -0.99 -4.65
N GLY A 85 -12.12 -0.81 -3.75
CA GLY A 85 -11.86 -0.25 -2.42
C GLY A 85 -11.04 -1.16 -1.49
N THR A 86 -10.76 -2.39 -1.92
CA THR A 86 -10.05 -3.41 -1.12
C THR A 86 -8.67 -3.75 -1.66
N GLY A 87 -8.31 -3.23 -2.83
CA GLY A 87 -7.11 -3.64 -3.56
C GLY A 87 -7.31 -3.54 -5.08
N SER A 88 -6.21 -3.77 -5.80
CA SER A 88 -6.17 -3.79 -7.25
C SER A 88 -5.82 -5.20 -7.75
N PHE A 89 -6.60 -5.73 -8.68
CA PHE A 89 -6.43 -7.08 -9.23
C PHE A 89 -5.81 -6.99 -10.62
N THR A 90 -4.71 -7.72 -10.86
CA THR A 90 -4.08 -7.77 -12.19
C THR A 90 -4.46 -9.06 -12.89
N PHE A 91 -4.93 -8.94 -14.12
CA PHE A 91 -5.36 -10.03 -14.99
C PHE A 91 -4.52 -10.08 -16.25
N LEU A 92 -4.24 -11.29 -16.73
CA LEU A 92 -3.55 -11.60 -17.98
C LEU A 92 -4.60 -12.00 -19.01
N ALA A 93 -4.76 -11.19 -20.04
CA ALA A 93 -5.58 -11.45 -21.21
C ALA A 93 -4.82 -12.34 -22.21
N PRO A 94 -5.51 -13.30 -22.86
CA PRO A 94 -4.89 -14.18 -23.86
C PRO A 94 -4.56 -13.43 -25.17
N ASP A 95 -5.30 -12.37 -25.50
CA ASP A 95 -5.15 -11.62 -26.74
C ASP A 95 -5.60 -10.15 -26.60
N LYS A 96 -5.23 -9.33 -27.59
CA LYS A 96 -5.48 -7.87 -27.58
C LYS A 96 -6.97 -7.53 -27.68
N ALA A 97 -7.78 -8.36 -28.34
CA ALA A 97 -9.21 -8.13 -28.45
C ALA A 97 -9.89 -8.39 -27.11
N THR A 98 -9.51 -9.47 -26.41
CA THR A 98 -10.00 -9.79 -25.06
C THR A 98 -9.64 -8.68 -24.08
N LEU A 99 -8.39 -8.19 -24.10
CA LEU A 99 -7.95 -7.05 -23.27
C LEU A 99 -8.83 -5.81 -23.49
N LYS A 100 -9.05 -5.42 -24.75
CA LYS A 100 -9.85 -4.23 -25.09
C LYS A 100 -11.31 -4.37 -24.64
N ARG A 101 -11.91 -5.56 -24.79
CA ARG A 101 -13.28 -5.83 -24.34
C ARG A 101 -13.43 -5.62 -22.84
N TRP A 102 -12.49 -6.14 -22.05
CA TRP A 102 -12.49 -5.94 -20.59
C TRP A 102 -12.33 -4.47 -20.20
N VAL A 103 -11.38 -3.76 -20.83
CA VAL A 103 -11.17 -2.33 -20.59
C VAL A 103 -12.41 -1.51 -20.94
N LEU A 104 -13.07 -1.81 -22.06
CA LEU A 104 -14.30 -1.13 -22.48
C LEU A 104 -15.46 -1.37 -21.51
N ALA A 105 -15.68 -2.63 -21.13
CA ALA A 105 -16.80 -3.00 -20.26
C ALA A 105 -16.68 -2.41 -18.85
N LEU A 106 -15.46 -2.32 -18.33
CA LEU A 106 -15.19 -1.77 -17.00
C LEU A 106 -15.09 -0.24 -16.99
N ASN A 107 -14.96 0.41 -18.16
CA ASN A 107 -14.90 1.87 -18.29
C ASN A 107 -15.98 2.41 -19.24
N PRO A 108 -17.25 2.40 -18.82
CA PRO A 108 -18.35 2.83 -19.67
C PRO A 108 -18.20 4.31 -20.07
N PRO A 109 -18.82 4.74 -21.20
CA PRO A 109 -18.73 6.11 -21.68
C PRO A 109 -19.15 7.14 -20.63
N SER A 110 -18.46 8.27 -20.63
CA SER A 110 -18.78 9.40 -19.76
C SER A 110 -20.16 9.97 -20.08
N SER A 111 -20.89 10.44 -19.06
CA SER A 111 -22.19 11.11 -19.20
C SER A 111 -22.09 12.57 -19.70
N GLY A 112 -20.95 12.95 -20.28
CA GLY A 112 -20.65 14.32 -20.76
C GLY A 112 -19.90 15.15 -19.72
N GLY A 113 -19.09 16.12 -20.19
CA GLY A 113 -18.39 17.10 -19.35
C GLY A 113 -17.04 16.65 -18.76
N SER A 114 -16.47 15.53 -19.19
CA SER A 114 -15.16 15.08 -18.70
C SER A 114 -14.00 15.54 -19.59
N GLU A 115 -12.82 15.70 -18.98
CA GLU A 115 -11.60 16.17 -19.62
C GLU A 115 -11.22 15.25 -20.80
N SER A 116 -10.92 15.84 -21.97
CA SER A 116 -10.55 15.08 -23.16
C SER A 116 -9.61 15.85 -24.08
N GLY A 117 -8.79 15.13 -24.83
CA GLY A 117 -7.83 15.74 -25.72
C GLY A 117 -6.69 14.82 -26.15
N TRP A 118 -5.87 15.33 -27.07
CA TRP A 118 -4.71 14.62 -27.58
C TRP A 118 -3.55 14.69 -26.59
N LEU A 119 -3.07 13.51 -26.17
CA LEU A 119 -1.88 13.34 -25.36
C LEU A 119 -0.91 12.37 -26.04
N THR A 120 0.36 12.44 -25.68
CA THR A 120 1.32 11.38 -25.98
C THR A 120 1.56 10.60 -24.71
N VAL A 121 1.07 9.35 -24.65
CA VAL A 121 1.20 8.46 -23.50
C VAL A 121 2.23 7.40 -23.85
N ASN A 122 3.31 7.29 -23.08
CA ASN A 122 4.43 6.37 -23.32
C ASN A 122 4.87 6.37 -24.80
N LYS A 123 5.19 7.57 -25.32
CA LYS A 123 5.64 7.83 -26.71
C LYS A 123 4.58 7.59 -27.80
N LYS A 124 3.35 7.18 -27.45
CA LYS A 124 2.26 6.93 -28.41
C LYS A 124 1.22 8.04 -28.32
N LYS A 125 0.96 8.73 -29.44
CA LYS A 125 -0.11 9.74 -29.52
C LYS A 125 -1.48 9.06 -29.45
N ARG A 126 -2.33 9.51 -28.53
CA ARG A 126 -3.66 8.96 -28.25
C ARG A 126 -4.65 10.08 -28.01
N PHE A 127 -5.90 9.86 -28.43
CA PHE A 127 -7.00 10.67 -27.95
C PHE A 127 -7.42 10.12 -26.59
N CYS A 128 -7.34 10.94 -25.56
CA CYS A 128 -7.59 10.53 -24.19
C CYS A 128 -8.88 11.16 -23.69
N GLU A 129 -9.64 10.40 -22.91
CA GLU A 129 -10.82 10.85 -22.19
C GLU A 129 -10.71 10.40 -20.74
N LEU A 130 -10.84 11.34 -19.81
CA LEU A 130 -11.07 11.00 -18.42
C LEU A 130 -12.51 10.47 -18.30
N ARG A 131 -12.69 9.32 -17.65
CA ARG A 131 -13.98 8.67 -17.43
C ARG A 131 -14.01 8.19 -15.99
N LYS A 132 -14.69 8.94 -15.11
CA LYS A 132 -14.65 8.74 -13.66
C LYS A 132 -13.18 8.72 -13.18
N SER A 133 -12.68 7.54 -12.79
CA SER A 133 -11.34 7.31 -12.26
C SER A 133 -10.44 6.57 -13.27
N SER A 134 -10.68 6.74 -14.57
CA SER A 134 -9.84 6.13 -15.61
C SER A 134 -9.54 7.10 -16.73
N VAL A 135 -8.30 7.17 -17.20
CA VAL A 135 -7.95 7.88 -18.45
C VAL A 135 -7.99 6.87 -19.59
N VAL A 136 -9.08 6.84 -20.33
CA VAL A 136 -9.31 5.91 -21.45
C VAL A 136 -8.67 6.46 -22.72
N MET A 137 -8.00 5.60 -23.48
CA MET A 137 -7.19 5.99 -24.63
C MET A 137 -7.71 5.35 -25.92
N PHE A 138 -7.79 6.17 -26.97
CA PHE A 138 -8.20 5.80 -28.32
C PHE A 138 -7.10 6.10 -29.33
N LYS A 139 -7.06 5.39 -30.46
CA LYS A 139 -6.11 5.72 -31.53
C LYS A 139 -6.54 7.02 -32.19
N GLU A 140 -7.82 7.10 -32.54
CA GLU A 140 -8.48 8.29 -33.10
C GLU A 140 -9.66 8.74 -32.23
N LYS A 141 -10.11 9.98 -32.42
CA LYS A 141 -11.17 10.59 -31.59
C LYS A 141 -12.53 9.90 -31.78
N GLU A 142 -12.79 9.42 -33.00
CA GLU A 142 -14.07 8.83 -33.40
C GLU A 142 -14.13 7.31 -33.12
N ASP A 143 -13.05 6.72 -32.63
CA ASP A 143 -12.99 5.29 -32.30
C ASP A 143 -13.95 4.95 -31.16
N ARG A 144 -14.70 3.85 -31.32
CA ARG A 144 -15.54 3.30 -30.25
C ARG A 144 -14.76 2.38 -29.31
N ASP A 145 -13.74 1.71 -29.84
CA ASP A 145 -12.98 0.70 -29.11
C ASP A 145 -11.72 1.33 -28.49
N PRO A 146 -11.58 1.33 -27.15
CA PRO A 146 -10.37 1.82 -26.50
C PRO A 146 -9.19 0.91 -26.85
N CYS A 147 -8.02 1.52 -26.99
CA CYS A 147 -6.76 0.79 -27.16
C CYS A 147 -6.01 0.58 -25.83
N GLY A 148 -6.46 1.24 -24.76
CA GLY A 148 -6.01 1.02 -23.39
C GLY A 148 -6.64 2.03 -22.44
N ALA A 149 -6.30 1.94 -21.17
CA ALA A 149 -6.71 2.90 -20.16
C ALA A 149 -5.68 2.98 -19.02
N ILE A 150 -5.62 4.12 -18.35
CA ILE A 150 -4.89 4.31 -17.10
C ILE A 150 -5.91 4.21 -15.98
N ALA A 151 -5.82 3.17 -15.14
CA ALA A 151 -6.65 3.05 -13.94
C ALA A 151 -6.13 3.98 -12.84
N LEU A 152 -7.01 4.77 -12.25
CA LEU A 152 -6.71 5.61 -11.10
C LEU A 152 -7.40 5.04 -9.86
N ASP A 153 -6.69 5.08 -8.74
CA ASP A 153 -7.22 4.87 -7.40
C ASP A 153 -6.65 5.95 -6.47
N CYS A 154 -7.06 5.95 -5.19
CA CYS A 154 -6.63 6.95 -4.22
C CYS A 154 -5.12 6.88 -3.86
N LEU A 155 -4.39 5.85 -4.30
CA LEU A 155 -2.94 5.69 -4.08
C LEU A 155 -2.11 6.19 -5.26
N CYS A 156 -2.74 6.53 -6.39
CA CYS A 156 -2.07 7.14 -7.51
C CYS A 156 -1.47 8.49 -7.14
N THR A 157 -0.33 8.81 -7.75
CA THR A 157 0.35 10.10 -7.54
C THR A 157 0.63 10.76 -8.88
N VAL A 158 0.49 12.08 -8.95
CA VAL A 158 0.84 12.87 -10.13
C VAL A 158 2.13 13.64 -9.84
N ILE A 159 3.14 13.44 -10.70
CA ILE A 159 4.41 14.19 -10.65
C ILE A 159 4.34 15.28 -11.72
N PRO A 160 4.24 16.57 -11.35
CA PRO A 160 4.19 17.65 -12.30
C PRO A 160 5.52 17.78 -13.07
N PRO A 161 5.52 18.46 -14.23
CA PRO A 161 6.75 18.70 -15.00
C PRO A 161 7.77 19.44 -14.14
N GLN A 162 9.01 18.93 -14.07
CA GLN A 162 10.08 19.69 -13.43
C GLN A 162 10.28 21.00 -14.17
N GLN A 163 10.12 22.13 -13.47
CA GLN A 163 10.56 23.42 -13.98
C GLN A 163 12.09 23.39 -13.98
N THR A 164 12.70 22.94 -15.08
CA THR A 164 14.13 23.14 -15.29
C THR A 164 14.39 24.64 -15.22
N GLY A 165 15.17 25.09 -14.23
CA GLY A 165 15.59 26.47 -14.03
C GLY A 165 16.50 26.98 -15.15
N ALA A 166 15.99 27.00 -16.38
CA ALA A 166 16.66 27.65 -17.48
C ALA A 166 16.53 29.18 -17.30
N PRO A 167 17.62 29.95 -17.45
CA PRO A 167 17.60 31.40 -17.29
C PRO A 167 16.53 32.04 -18.18
N THR A 168 15.85 33.04 -17.64
CA THR A 168 14.94 33.96 -18.32
C THR A 168 15.61 34.60 -19.54
N GLY A 169 15.57 33.92 -20.68
CA GLY A 169 16.15 34.38 -21.94
C GLY A 169 15.93 33.37 -23.05
N MET A 170 14.92 33.61 -23.89
CA MET A 170 14.62 32.89 -25.13
C MET A 170 14.50 31.35 -25.00
N ARG A 171 13.31 30.88 -24.60
CA ARG A 171 12.95 29.48 -24.93
C ARG A 171 12.43 29.44 -26.37
N ARG A 172 13.24 28.90 -27.28
CA ARG A 172 12.68 28.26 -28.49
C ARG A 172 11.69 27.21 -28.00
N MET A 173 10.46 27.29 -28.48
CA MET A 173 9.44 26.25 -28.37
C MET A 173 10.10 24.92 -28.78
N THR A 174 10.48 24.09 -27.82
CA THR A 174 11.02 22.78 -28.14
C THR A 174 9.87 21.99 -28.74
N SER A 175 10.08 21.41 -29.92
CA SER A 175 9.11 20.51 -30.59
C SER A 175 8.71 19.30 -29.73
N ARG A 176 9.43 19.05 -28.62
CA ARG A 176 9.06 18.13 -27.54
C ARG A 176 8.17 18.87 -26.55
N GLY A 177 6.89 18.50 -26.47
CA GLY A 177 5.90 19.07 -25.55
C GLY A 177 6.25 18.94 -24.06
N VAL A 178 5.28 19.20 -23.19
CA VAL A 178 5.45 19.23 -21.73
C VAL A 178 5.07 17.87 -21.13
N THR A 179 5.99 17.22 -20.41
CA THR A 179 5.78 15.87 -19.86
C THR A 179 5.58 15.93 -18.35
N PHE A 180 4.55 15.25 -17.87
CA PHE A 180 4.31 14.94 -16.47
C PHE A 180 4.16 13.43 -16.30
N TYR A 181 4.17 12.94 -15.07
CA TYR A 181 4.06 11.50 -14.80
C TYR A 181 2.89 11.18 -13.89
N VAL A 182 2.29 10.02 -14.11
CA VAL A 182 1.26 9.46 -13.23
C VAL A 182 1.74 8.08 -12.79
N ASN A 183 1.87 7.87 -11.49
CA ASN A 183 2.18 6.55 -10.93
C ASN A 183 0.88 5.84 -10.60
N THR A 184 0.75 4.61 -11.07
CA THR A 184 -0.41 3.74 -10.85
C THR A 184 0.05 2.39 -10.31
N ALA A 185 -0.89 1.51 -9.95
CA ALA A 185 -0.60 0.13 -9.61
C ALA A 185 0.23 -0.52 -10.73
N GLY A 186 1.45 -0.96 -10.39
CA GLY A 186 2.33 -1.72 -11.28
C GLY A 186 3.16 -0.93 -12.29
N GLN A 187 2.93 0.37 -12.52
CA GLN A 187 3.71 1.13 -13.51
C GLN A 187 3.62 2.66 -13.36
N GLN A 188 4.58 3.35 -13.99
CA GLN A 188 4.61 4.80 -14.18
C GLN A 188 4.27 5.15 -15.64
N TRP A 189 3.42 6.15 -15.83
CA TRP A 189 3.01 6.65 -17.13
C TRP A 189 3.68 7.98 -17.44
N ALA A 190 4.36 8.07 -18.59
CA ALA A 190 4.87 9.33 -19.11
C ALA A 190 3.83 9.96 -20.04
N ILE A 191 3.27 11.11 -19.63
CA ILE A 191 2.21 11.81 -20.35
C ILE A 191 2.72 13.15 -20.83
N THR A 192 2.76 13.34 -22.15
CA THR A 192 3.21 14.59 -22.79
C THR A 192 2.04 15.31 -23.44
N SER A 193 1.84 16.59 -23.08
CA SER A 193 0.91 17.50 -23.73
C SER A 193 1.64 18.52 -24.61
N LYS A 194 0.92 19.26 -25.46
CA LYS A 194 1.53 20.27 -26.33
C LYS A 194 1.97 21.52 -25.58
N THR A 195 1.19 21.96 -24.59
CA THR A 195 1.39 23.22 -23.89
C THR A 195 1.43 23.00 -22.38
N VAL A 196 2.06 23.93 -21.65
CA VAL A 196 2.07 23.91 -20.17
C VAL A 196 0.64 24.03 -19.62
N ALA A 197 -0.21 24.85 -20.26
CA ALA A 197 -1.61 24.99 -19.89
C ALA A 197 -2.39 23.67 -20.01
N ASP A 198 -2.18 22.93 -21.12
CA ASP A 198 -2.78 21.61 -21.28
C ASP A 198 -2.24 20.61 -20.25
N ALA A 199 -0.94 20.64 -19.95
CA ALA A 199 -0.36 19.76 -18.92
C ALA A 199 -1.01 20.03 -17.56
N ASN A 200 -1.07 21.29 -17.14
CA ASN A 200 -1.65 21.67 -15.85
C ASN A 200 -3.15 21.32 -15.78
N ARG A 201 -3.91 21.54 -16.87
CA ARG A 201 -5.32 21.15 -16.93
C ARG A 201 -5.52 19.65 -16.70
N TRP A 202 -4.73 18.81 -17.37
CA TRP A 202 -4.77 17.36 -17.19
C TRP A 202 -4.28 16.91 -15.81
N ILE A 203 -3.23 17.53 -15.27
CA ILE A 203 -2.74 17.24 -13.91
C ILE A 203 -3.83 17.50 -12.89
N THR A 204 -4.50 18.66 -12.96
CA THR A 204 -5.63 18.99 -12.07
C THR A 204 -6.77 18.00 -12.25
N ALA A 205 -7.21 17.74 -13.48
CA ALA A 205 -8.33 16.81 -13.72
C ALA A 205 -8.03 15.37 -13.22
N ILE A 206 -6.80 14.90 -13.38
CA ILE A 206 -6.38 13.58 -12.88
C ILE A 206 -6.28 13.58 -11.35
N GLN A 207 -5.74 14.65 -10.76
CA GLN A 207 -5.63 14.80 -9.31
C GLN A 207 -7.03 14.83 -8.67
N ASP A 208 -7.97 15.60 -9.22
CA ASP A 208 -9.36 15.65 -8.78
C ASP A 208 -10.03 14.26 -8.87
N ALA A 209 -9.76 13.51 -9.95
CA ALA A 209 -10.28 12.15 -10.11
C ALA A 209 -9.69 11.16 -9.09
N ILE A 210 -8.40 11.31 -8.74
CA ILE A 210 -7.74 10.51 -7.69
C ILE A 210 -8.35 10.82 -6.33
N GLU A 211 -8.55 12.10 -6.00
CA GLU A 211 -9.12 12.55 -4.72
C GLU A 211 -10.61 12.16 -4.57
N CYS A 212 -11.31 11.99 -5.70
CA CYS A 212 -12.68 11.47 -5.71
C CYS A 212 -12.75 9.93 -5.67
N CYS A 213 -11.61 9.21 -5.73
CA CYS A 213 -11.61 7.76 -5.58
C CYS A 213 -11.89 7.40 -4.11
N PRO A 214 -12.70 6.36 -3.84
CA PRO A 214 -12.89 5.88 -2.47
C PRO A 214 -11.59 5.41 -1.84
N ASP A 215 -11.45 5.64 -0.52
CA ASP A 215 -10.29 5.23 0.24
C ASP A 215 -10.05 3.72 0.14
N LEU A 216 -8.82 3.35 -0.19
CA LEU A 216 -8.37 1.97 -0.20
C LEU A 216 -8.08 1.52 1.22
N THR A 217 -8.73 0.43 1.62
CA THR A 217 -8.54 -0.17 2.94
C THR A 217 -8.01 -1.60 2.77
N THR A 218 -6.79 -1.83 3.25
CA THR A 218 -6.18 -3.17 3.26
C THR A 218 -6.91 -4.07 4.27
N ARG A 219 -6.70 -5.38 4.18
CA ARG A 219 -7.24 -6.32 5.18
C ARG A 219 -6.79 -5.93 6.59
N PHE A 220 -5.51 -5.61 6.80
CA PHE A 220 -5.03 -5.18 8.11
C PHE A 220 -5.70 -3.87 8.56
N ASP A 221 -5.76 -2.86 7.70
CA ASP A 221 -6.35 -1.54 8.00
C ASP A 221 -7.80 -1.66 8.44
N LYS A 222 -8.62 -2.46 7.74
CA LYS A 222 -10.01 -2.72 8.12
C LYS A 222 -10.14 -3.32 9.51
N LEU A 223 -9.27 -4.28 9.86
CA LEU A 223 -9.36 -5.02 11.11
C LEU A 223 -8.82 -4.18 12.28
N ALA A 224 -7.73 -3.43 12.05
CA ALA A 224 -7.13 -2.55 13.03
C ALA A 224 -8.01 -1.33 13.32
N THR A 225 -8.71 -0.79 12.33
CA THR A 225 -9.55 0.42 12.50
C THR A 225 -11.01 0.12 12.81
N ALA A 226 -11.43 -1.15 12.86
CA ALA A 226 -12.83 -1.55 13.04
C ALA A 226 -13.51 -0.92 14.27
N HIS A 227 -12.74 -0.69 15.33
CA HIS A 227 -13.22 -0.10 16.59
C HIS A 227 -12.58 1.26 16.87
N GLN A 228 -12.16 1.99 15.84
CA GLN A 228 -11.54 3.32 15.99
C GLN A 228 -12.43 4.31 16.77
N ASN A 229 -13.76 4.11 16.75
CA ASN A 229 -14.75 4.94 17.44
C ASN A 229 -15.34 4.28 18.70
N SER A 230 -14.84 3.11 19.13
CA SER A 230 -15.31 2.42 20.33
C SER A 230 -14.33 2.67 21.48
N ASP A 231 -14.88 2.95 22.66
CA ASP A 231 -14.10 2.99 23.91
C ASP A 231 -13.72 1.60 24.41
N THR A 232 -14.45 0.58 23.93
CA THR A 232 -14.21 -0.84 24.22
C THR A 232 -13.67 -1.52 22.96
N PHE A 233 -12.36 -1.69 22.93
CA PHE A 233 -11.72 -2.62 22.01
C PHE A 233 -11.08 -3.69 22.90
N THR A 234 -11.72 -4.86 22.97
CA THR A 234 -11.14 -6.00 23.65
C THR A 234 -10.45 -6.87 22.61
N LEU A 235 -9.18 -7.13 22.82
CA LEU A 235 -8.38 -7.91 21.89
C LEU A 235 -8.88 -9.36 21.76
N ASP A 236 -9.53 -9.87 22.79
CA ASP A 236 -10.08 -11.23 22.82
C ASP A 236 -11.25 -11.43 21.84
N GLU A 237 -12.04 -10.39 21.56
CA GLU A 237 -13.09 -10.40 20.52
C GLU A 237 -12.54 -10.30 19.08
N VAL A 238 -11.33 -9.76 18.93
CA VAL A 238 -10.72 -9.42 17.63
C VAL A 238 -9.73 -10.49 17.15
N PHE A 239 -9.18 -11.30 18.05
CA PHE A 239 -8.08 -12.21 17.71
C PHE A 239 -8.45 -13.67 17.40
N LEU A 240 -9.72 -14.05 17.49
CA LEU A 240 -10.17 -15.29 16.85
C LEU A 240 -10.11 -15.03 15.32
N ASP A 241 -9.24 -15.76 14.62
CA ASP A 241 -9.12 -15.84 13.14
C ASP A 241 -8.33 -14.74 12.39
N ARG A 242 -7.51 -13.92 13.05
CA ARG A 242 -6.78 -12.80 12.39
C ARG A 242 -5.25 -12.83 12.52
N ALA A 243 -4.61 -13.87 11.98
CA ALA A 243 -3.14 -14.00 11.92
C ALA A 243 -2.42 -12.76 11.35
N ILE A 244 -3.07 -11.98 10.46
CA ILE A 244 -2.52 -10.75 9.91
C ILE A 244 -2.22 -9.68 10.97
N LEU A 245 -2.92 -9.67 12.12
CA LEU A 245 -2.69 -8.73 13.22
C LEU A 245 -1.61 -9.18 14.22
N CYS A 246 -1.24 -10.45 14.20
CA CYS A 246 -0.35 -11.07 15.19
C CYS A 246 1.05 -11.26 14.63
N TYR A 247 1.99 -11.64 15.50
CA TYR A 247 3.35 -12.00 15.13
C TYR A 247 3.41 -12.94 13.92
N SER A 248 4.40 -12.73 13.06
CA SER A 248 4.74 -13.59 11.93
C SER A 248 6.25 -13.72 11.81
N ASP A 249 6.71 -14.94 11.62
CA ASP A 249 8.08 -15.29 11.24
C ASP A 249 8.24 -15.44 9.71
N GLU A 250 7.12 -15.39 8.97
CA GLU A 250 7.08 -15.31 7.51
C GLU A 250 7.11 -13.86 7.02
N PRO A 251 7.82 -13.58 5.91
CA PRO A 251 7.86 -12.24 5.33
C PRO A 251 6.48 -11.79 4.86
N LEU A 252 6.20 -10.49 4.97
CA LEU A 252 5.00 -9.93 4.36
C LEU A 252 5.09 -10.01 2.83
N GLU A 253 3.96 -10.33 2.22
CA GLU A 253 3.80 -10.27 0.77
C GLU A 253 3.25 -8.93 0.29
N MET A 254 2.52 -8.24 1.16
CA MET A 254 1.91 -6.95 0.90
C MET A 254 2.05 -6.05 2.14
N PRO A 255 2.17 -4.73 1.97
CA PRO A 255 2.13 -3.78 3.08
C PRO A 255 0.85 -3.93 3.92
N LEU A 256 0.96 -3.64 5.22
CA LEU A 256 -0.18 -3.64 6.13
C LEU A 256 -1.11 -2.44 5.90
N THR A 257 -0.58 -1.32 5.43
CA THR A 257 -1.30 -0.06 5.23
C THR A 257 -1.35 0.33 3.75
N PRO A 258 -2.35 1.11 3.32
CA PRO A 258 -2.36 1.67 1.96
C PRO A 258 -1.16 2.62 1.77
N LEU A 259 -0.35 2.37 0.73
CA LEU A 259 0.85 3.16 0.42
C LEU A 259 0.77 3.77 -0.98
N PRO A 260 1.16 5.04 -1.17
CA PRO A 260 1.11 5.69 -2.48
C PRO A 260 2.03 5.01 -3.49
N TYR A 261 1.65 5.04 -4.77
CA TYR A 261 2.46 4.54 -5.88
C TYR A 261 3.57 5.51 -6.25
N GLY A 262 4.57 5.00 -6.98
CA GLY A 262 5.73 5.77 -7.40
C GLY A 262 6.94 5.61 -6.49
N LYS A 263 8.09 6.11 -6.93
CA LYS A 263 9.34 6.05 -6.18
C LYS A 263 9.43 7.28 -5.26
N ILE A 264 9.89 7.10 -4.03
CA ILE A 264 10.14 8.19 -3.08
C ILE A 264 11.30 9.05 -3.57
N GLY A 265 12.39 8.42 -4.01
CA GLY A 265 13.56 9.09 -4.53
C GLY A 265 14.48 9.63 -3.43
N LYS A 266 15.25 10.66 -3.77
CA LYS A 266 16.23 11.26 -2.87
C LYS A 266 15.54 12.23 -1.91
N VAL A 267 15.78 12.06 -0.61
CA VAL A 267 15.27 12.95 0.45
C VAL A 267 16.34 14.00 0.84
N PRO A 268 15.97 15.07 1.56
CA PRO A 268 16.89 16.16 1.90
C PRO A 268 18.16 15.75 2.66
N SER A 269 18.11 14.66 3.44
CA SER A 269 19.27 14.12 4.16
C SER A 269 20.33 13.50 3.24
N GLY A 270 20.01 13.29 1.96
CA GLY A 270 20.87 12.64 0.97
C GLY A 270 20.57 11.16 0.77
N ASN A 271 19.78 10.53 1.66
CA ASN A 271 19.31 9.16 1.49
C ASN A 271 18.40 9.04 0.27
N GLU A 272 18.38 7.85 -0.33
CA GLU A 272 17.52 7.53 -1.46
C GLU A 272 16.64 6.32 -1.13
N TYR A 273 15.35 6.44 -1.40
CA TYR A 273 14.36 5.39 -1.17
C TYR A 273 13.69 4.96 -2.47
N GLY A 274 13.36 3.68 -2.55
CA GLY A 274 12.65 3.04 -3.64
C GLY A 274 11.15 3.32 -3.62
N HIS A 275 10.38 2.33 -4.05
CA HIS A 275 8.92 2.37 -3.98
C HIS A 275 8.45 2.07 -2.55
N PRO A 276 7.47 2.82 -1.99
CA PRO A 276 6.99 2.61 -0.63
C PRO A 276 6.63 1.15 -0.30
N HIS A 277 5.97 0.43 -1.21
CA HIS A 277 5.63 -0.97 -0.99
C HIS A 277 6.87 -1.87 -0.87
N ILE A 278 7.91 -1.66 -1.69
CA ILE A 278 9.16 -2.44 -1.60
C ILE A 278 9.87 -2.13 -0.28
N GLU A 279 9.91 -0.86 0.10
CA GLU A 279 10.53 -0.45 1.37
C GLU A 279 9.80 -1.00 2.58
N ALA A 280 8.46 -1.01 2.57
CA ALA A 280 7.64 -1.61 3.61
C ALA A 280 7.93 -3.11 3.79
N LEU A 281 8.07 -3.86 2.70
CA LEU A 281 8.41 -5.29 2.77
C LEU A 281 9.83 -5.50 3.30
N ALA A 282 10.79 -4.68 2.86
CA ALA A 282 12.17 -4.75 3.36
C ALA A 282 12.28 -4.36 4.85
N ILE A 283 11.47 -3.40 5.33
CA ILE A 283 11.36 -3.08 6.76
C ILE A 283 10.87 -4.32 7.52
N PHE A 284 9.80 -4.96 7.08
CA PHE A 284 9.28 -6.15 7.76
C PHE A 284 10.28 -7.30 7.73
N GLN A 285 10.99 -7.51 6.62
CA GLN A 285 12.04 -8.52 6.54
C GLN A 285 13.16 -8.27 7.57
N SER A 286 13.48 -7.01 7.88
CA SER A 286 14.46 -6.67 8.92
C SER A 286 13.98 -7.02 10.33
N MET A 287 12.67 -7.11 10.54
CA MET A 287 12.04 -7.51 11.80
C MET A 287 12.09 -9.03 12.05
N ILE A 288 12.46 -9.83 11.05
CA ILE A 288 12.57 -11.29 11.19
C ILE A 288 14.06 -11.62 11.30
N PRO A 289 14.49 -12.48 12.25
CA PRO A 289 15.89 -12.83 12.46
C PRO A 289 16.39 -13.78 11.36
N ARG A 290 16.56 -13.24 10.14
CA ARG A 290 17.09 -13.90 8.94
C ARG A 290 18.35 -13.17 8.46
N SER A 291 18.82 -13.42 7.24
CA SER A 291 19.99 -12.71 6.68
C SER A 291 19.83 -11.18 6.69
N LYS A 292 20.95 -10.46 6.72
CA LYS A 292 21.00 -8.99 6.69
C LYS A 292 20.27 -8.45 5.45
N VAL A 293 19.32 -7.55 5.67
CA VAL A 293 18.58 -6.84 4.61
C VAL A 293 18.88 -5.35 4.64
N ARG A 294 18.26 -4.58 3.73
CA ARG A 294 18.48 -3.14 3.52
C ARG A 294 18.51 -2.30 4.81
N PHE A 295 17.65 -2.60 5.77
CA PHE A 295 17.49 -1.83 7.02
C PHE A 295 18.24 -2.42 8.21
N GLY A 296 19.07 -3.45 7.98
CA GLY A 296 19.75 -4.20 9.02
C GLY A 296 18.94 -5.43 9.43
N ASN A 297 19.17 -5.88 10.66
CA ASN A 297 18.52 -7.03 11.26
C ASN A 297 18.09 -6.70 12.69
N VAL A 298 16.94 -7.22 13.12
CA VAL A 298 16.44 -7.13 14.50
C VAL A 298 17.50 -7.45 15.56
N MET A 299 18.39 -8.42 15.27
CA MET A 299 19.46 -8.83 16.17
C MET A 299 20.59 -7.80 16.28
N ASP A 300 20.72 -6.86 15.34
CA ASP A 300 21.72 -5.78 15.40
C ASP A 300 21.43 -4.81 16.57
N GLY A 301 20.20 -4.78 17.10
CA GLY A 301 19.85 -3.95 18.26
C GLY A 301 19.70 -2.47 17.93
N GLU A 302 20.44 -1.60 18.64
CA GLU A 302 20.31 -0.14 18.53
C GLU A 302 20.45 0.40 17.08
N PRO A 303 21.48 -0.01 16.28
CA PRO A 303 21.61 0.44 14.90
C PRO A 303 20.37 0.15 14.04
N TRP A 304 19.75 -1.02 14.21
CA TRP A 304 18.54 -1.39 13.49
C TRP A 304 17.34 -0.51 13.89
N ILE A 305 17.15 -0.28 15.19
CA ILE A 305 16.10 0.61 15.68
C ILE A 305 16.29 2.01 15.11
N ARG A 306 17.51 2.56 15.17
CA ARG A 306 17.83 3.89 14.62
C ARG A 306 17.56 3.98 13.12
N ASN A 307 17.90 2.95 12.35
CA ASN A 307 17.59 2.91 10.92
C ASN A 307 16.07 3.05 10.70
N LEU A 308 15.24 2.30 11.44
CA LEU A 308 13.79 2.37 11.28
C LEU A 308 13.20 3.72 11.72
N LEU A 309 13.70 4.30 12.81
CA LEU A 309 13.32 5.65 13.23
C LEU A 309 13.74 6.71 12.20
N GLN A 310 14.89 6.54 11.54
CA GLN A 310 15.34 7.46 10.48
C GLN A 310 14.39 7.40 9.28
N VAL A 311 13.99 6.19 8.85
CA VAL A 311 13.00 6.03 7.78
C VAL A 311 11.67 6.68 8.17
N TYR A 312 11.23 6.50 9.42
CA TYR A 312 10.01 7.12 9.94
C TYR A 312 10.05 8.66 9.82
N LEU A 313 11.20 9.28 10.14
CA LEU A 313 11.38 10.73 10.04
C LEU A 313 11.37 11.19 8.58
N GLU A 314 12.14 10.52 7.72
CA GLU A 314 12.43 10.94 6.35
C GLU A 314 11.31 10.62 5.35
N VAL A 315 10.50 9.59 5.63
CA VAL A 315 9.51 9.07 4.68
C VAL A 315 8.12 9.07 5.33
N PRO A 316 7.36 10.19 5.26
CA PRO A 316 6.04 10.30 5.87
C PRO A 316 5.06 9.20 5.47
N ALA A 317 5.12 8.73 4.22
CA ALA A 317 4.27 7.66 3.69
C ALA A 317 4.43 6.32 4.43
N LEU A 318 5.59 6.04 5.05
CA LEU A 318 5.89 4.77 5.72
C LEU A 318 5.65 4.81 7.24
N ARG A 319 5.29 5.96 7.81
CA ARG A 319 5.13 6.12 9.27
C ARG A 319 4.12 5.15 9.87
N ASN A 320 2.93 5.11 9.28
CA ASN A 320 1.88 4.21 9.72
C ASN A 320 2.25 2.75 9.54
N GLU A 321 2.91 2.42 8.42
CA GLU A 321 3.38 1.08 8.12
C GLU A 321 4.38 0.58 9.17
N ILE A 322 5.43 1.35 9.46
CA ILE A 322 6.46 1.01 10.44
C ILE A 322 5.81 0.77 11.82
N PHE A 323 4.90 1.66 12.23
CA PHE A 323 4.22 1.53 13.52
C PHE A 323 3.35 0.27 13.58
N CYS A 324 2.55 0.02 12.55
CA CYS A 324 1.67 -1.14 12.46
C CYS A 324 2.45 -2.46 12.42
N GLN A 325 3.53 -2.53 11.64
CA GLN A 325 4.41 -3.69 11.57
C GLN A 325 5.10 -3.97 12.92
N SER A 326 5.57 -2.92 13.60
CA SER A 326 6.21 -3.05 14.92
C SER A 326 5.24 -3.59 15.97
N VAL A 327 4.00 -3.09 15.99
CA VAL A 327 2.95 -3.57 16.90
C VAL A 327 2.50 -4.98 16.55
N LYS A 328 2.42 -5.33 15.27
CA LYS A 328 2.16 -6.71 14.82
C LYS A 328 3.18 -7.69 15.40
N GLN A 329 4.48 -7.36 15.36
CA GLN A 329 5.54 -8.27 15.81
C GLN A 329 5.61 -8.48 17.34
N ILE A 330 5.04 -7.58 18.16
CA ILE A 330 4.91 -7.80 19.61
C ILE A 330 3.59 -8.50 19.99
N THR A 331 2.63 -8.57 19.07
CA THR A 331 1.28 -9.07 19.35
C THR A 331 1.24 -10.59 19.27
N ARG A 332 0.95 -11.27 20.38
CA ARG A 332 0.96 -12.75 20.49
C ARG A 332 2.29 -13.39 20.03
N LEU A 333 3.40 -12.73 20.35
CA LEU A 333 4.74 -13.27 20.12
C LEU A 333 4.92 -14.60 20.92
N PRO A 334 5.30 -15.73 20.28
CA PRO A 334 5.38 -17.03 20.95
C PRO A 334 6.49 -17.16 21.99
N ASP A 335 7.68 -16.61 21.71
CA ASP A 335 8.80 -16.57 22.65
C ASP A 335 8.92 -15.17 23.27
N ILE A 336 8.48 -15.05 24.51
CA ILE A 336 8.51 -13.81 25.29
C ILE A 336 9.79 -13.65 26.13
N HIS A 337 10.72 -14.61 26.07
CA HIS A 337 11.87 -14.69 26.97
C HIS A 337 13.21 -14.42 26.27
N GLY A 338 13.25 -14.41 24.93
CA GLY A 338 14.48 -14.18 24.15
C GLY A 338 14.83 -12.71 23.88
N ARG A 339 16.12 -12.46 23.54
CA ARG A 339 16.64 -11.15 23.04
C ARG A 339 15.77 -10.57 21.93
N PHE A 340 15.29 -11.45 21.07
CA PHE A 340 14.43 -11.13 19.96
C PHE A 340 13.16 -10.36 20.37
N ALA A 341 12.46 -10.84 21.40
CA ALA A 341 11.26 -10.19 21.94
C ALA A 341 11.57 -8.79 22.47
N ILE A 342 12.67 -8.68 23.24
CA ILE A 342 13.13 -7.42 23.82
C ILE A 342 13.41 -6.40 22.72
N ARG A 343 14.06 -6.78 21.61
CA ARG A 343 14.34 -5.86 20.50
C ARG A 343 13.07 -5.28 19.87
N HIS A 344 12.02 -6.10 19.71
CA HIS A 344 10.73 -5.60 19.23
C HIS A 344 10.07 -4.62 20.22
N TRP A 345 10.13 -4.92 21.51
CA TRP A 345 9.62 -4.01 22.55
C TRP A 345 10.41 -2.70 22.63
N GLN A 346 11.72 -2.75 22.48
CA GLN A 346 12.58 -1.55 22.41
C GLN A 346 12.24 -0.69 21.19
N LEU A 347 11.98 -1.30 20.03
CA LEU A 347 11.52 -0.57 18.85
C LEU A 347 10.18 0.13 19.10
N VAL A 348 9.19 -0.58 19.66
CA VAL A 348 7.86 0.00 19.95
C VAL A 348 7.97 1.12 20.99
N ALA A 349 8.78 0.92 22.05
CA ALA A 349 9.06 1.96 23.03
C ALA A 349 9.69 3.20 22.39
N ALA A 350 10.67 3.02 21.50
CA ALA A 350 11.32 4.13 20.81
C ALA A 350 10.33 4.88 19.89
N LEU A 351 9.45 4.16 19.18
CA LEU A 351 8.40 4.76 18.37
C LEU A 351 7.40 5.55 19.22
N CYS A 352 6.89 4.98 20.31
CA CYS A 352 5.95 5.64 21.21
C CYS A 352 6.56 6.84 21.95
N ALA A 353 7.86 6.82 22.24
CA ALA A 353 8.54 7.90 22.94
C ALA A 353 8.90 9.09 22.03
N HIS A 354 9.20 8.84 20.76
CA HIS A 354 9.52 9.90 19.80
C HIS A 354 8.29 10.39 19.03
N PHE A 355 7.32 9.52 18.77
CA PHE A 355 6.26 9.75 17.79
C PHE A 355 4.88 9.37 18.32
N ARG A 356 3.86 9.98 17.70
CA ARG A 356 2.47 9.63 17.93
C ARG A 356 1.94 8.85 16.73
N PRO A 357 1.31 7.68 16.93
CA PRO A 357 0.66 6.98 15.82
C PRO A 357 -0.51 7.81 15.28
N ALA A 358 -0.86 7.62 14.01
CA ALA A 358 -2.02 8.29 13.42
C ALA A 358 -3.30 7.94 14.18
N SER A 359 -4.22 8.90 14.29
CA SER A 359 -5.44 8.78 15.09
C SER A 359 -6.25 7.51 14.77
N LYS A 360 -6.33 7.11 13.50
CA LYS A 360 -7.07 5.91 13.08
C LYS A 360 -6.52 4.59 13.66
N TYR A 361 -5.21 4.51 13.95
CA TYR A 361 -4.59 3.32 14.55
C TYR A 361 -4.37 3.44 16.05
N PHE A 362 -4.62 4.61 16.64
CA PHE A 362 -4.30 4.87 18.05
C PHE A 362 -4.98 3.88 19.00
N ASN A 363 -6.28 3.63 18.82
CA ASN A 363 -7.04 2.73 19.69
C ASN A 363 -6.60 1.27 19.56
N TYR A 364 -6.30 0.82 18.34
CA TYR A 364 -5.74 -0.50 18.08
C TYR A 364 -4.40 -0.71 18.80
N ILE A 365 -3.48 0.23 18.61
CA ILE A 365 -2.15 0.17 19.21
C ILE A 365 -2.25 0.22 20.73
N ARG A 366 -3.04 1.16 21.27
CA ARG A 366 -3.27 1.31 22.71
C ARG A 366 -3.76 0.02 23.33
N ALA A 367 -4.68 -0.68 22.66
CA ALA A 367 -5.19 -1.92 23.17
C ALA A 367 -4.21 -3.08 23.10
N CYS A 368 -3.42 -3.19 22.03
CA CYS A 368 -2.32 -4.16 21.95
C CYS A 368 -1.37 -4.02 23.15
N LEU A 369 -1.03 -2.78 23.49
CA LEU A 369 -0.20 -2.46 24.65
C LEU A 369 -0.91 -2.77 25.97
N HIS A 370 -2.19 -2.41 26.14
CA HIS A 370 -2.95 -2.75 27.35
C HIS A 370 -3.03 -4.26 27.58
N HIS A 371 -3.30 -5.05 26.54
CA HIS A 371 -3.33 -6.50 26.64
C HIS A 371 -1.97 -7.06 27.06
N ALA A 372 -0.88 -6.55 26.48
CA ALA A 372 0.46 -6.96 26.87
C ALA A 372 0.81 -6.58 28.32
N ALA A 373 0.33 -5.44 28.81
CA ALA A 373 0.52 -4.99 30.19
C ALA A 373 -0.29 -5.80 31.21
N GLN A 374 -1.50 -6.24 30.85
CA GLN A 374 -2.43 -6.92 31.75
C GLN A 374 -2.29 -8.45 31.76
N LYS A 375 -1.70 -9.06 30.73
CA LYS A 375 -1.55 -10.51 30.64
C LYS A 375 -0.58 -11.02 31.72
N SER A 376 -1.08 -11.80 32.67
CA SER A 376 -0.33 -12.35 33.81
C SER A 376 0.86 -13.21 33.40
N ASP A 377 0.72 -13.93 32.28
CA ASP A 377 1.73 -14.86 31.78
C ASP A 377 2.91 -14.16 31.08
N ASN A 378 2.78 -12.87 30.77
CA ASN A 378 3.88 -12.11 30.20
C ASN A 378 4.98 -11.87 31.24
N HIS A 379 6.23 -11.88 30.79
CA HIS A 379 7.36 -11.51 31.63
C HIS A 379 7.19 -10.08 32.16
N GLU A 380 7.66 -9.82 33.38
CA GLU A 380 7.52 -8.51 34.05
C GLU A 380 8.05 -7.37 33.18
N ILE A 381 9.16 -7.62 32.48
CA ILE A 381 9.79 -6.65 31.59
C ILE A 381 8.92 -6.23 30.40
N ILE A 382 8.13 -7.15 29.86
CA ILE A 382 7.21 -6.86 28.76
C ILE A 382 6.06 -6.01 29.27
N ARG A 383 5.53 -6.32 30.46
CA ARG A 383 4.50 -5.51 31.10
C ARG A 383 4.99 -4.09 31.38
N GLN A 384 6.22 -3.96 31.86
CA GLN A 384 6.90 -2.68 32.08
C GLN A 384 7.09 -1.90 30.77
N CYS A 385 7.62 -2.50 29.71
CA CYS A 385 7.74 -1.87 28.40
C CYS A 385 6.36 -1.43 27.85
N ALA A 386 5.33 -2.26 28.00
CA ALA A 386 3.98 -1.93 27.57
C ALA A 386 3.40 -0.72 28.32
N ASN A 387 3.57 -0.68 29.65
CA ASN A 387 3.16 0.46 30.48
C ASN A 387 3.91 1.75 30.10
N TYR A 388 5.22 1.67 29.85
CA TYR A 388 6.00 2.80 29.34
C TYR A 388 5.43 3.33 28.03
N CYS A 389 5.16 2.44 27.06
CA CYS A 389 4.59 2.84 25.77
C CYS A 389 3.24 3.54 25.95
N LEU A 390 2.37 3.00 26.82
CA LEU A 390 1.07 3.59 27.13
C LEU A 390 1.19 5.00 27.72
N GLU A 391 2.14 5.22 28.63
CA GLU A 391 2.37 6.54 29.21
C GLU A 391 2.88 7.54 28.15
N LYS A 392 3.87 7.15 27.35
CA LYS A 392 4.44 8.02 26.31
C LYS A 392 3.40 8.39 25.25
N MET A 393 2.50 7.48 24.89
CA MET A 393 1.42 7.73 23.93
C MET A 393 0.37 8.75 24.41
N GLN A 394 0.26 9.01 25.72
CA GLN A 394 -0.65 10.04 26.24
C GLN A 394 -0.11 11.46 26.01
N LYS A 395 1.22 11.61 25.97
CA LYS A 395 1.88 12.89 25.75
C LYS A 395 1.91 13.23 24.25
N PRO A 396 1.88 14.52 23.87
CA PRO A 396 2.12 14.92 22.48
C PRO A 396 3.55 14.51 22.08
N ALA A 397 3.77 14.16 20.81
CA ALA A 397 5.12 13.83 20.32
C ALA A 397 6.03 15.05 20.50
N THR A 398 7.16 14.87 21.18
CA THR A 398 7.99 15.99 21.68
C THR A 398 9.27 16.23 20.86
N LEU A 399 9.73 15.28 20.04
CA LEU A 399 11.08 15.33 19.49
C LEU A 399 11.10 15.32 17.95
N PRO A 400 11.66 16.36 17.30
CA PRO A 400 11.85 16.39 15.86
C PRO A 400 13.03 15.53 15.37
N ALA A 401 13.83 14.97 16.29
CA ALA A 401 15.02 14.18 16.03
C ALA A 401 15.15 13.00 17.01
N ILE A 402 15.94 11.99 16.64
CA ILE A 402 16.21 10.82 17.48
C ILE A 402 17.15 11.24 18.61
N SER A 403 16.74 11.09 19.87
CA SER A 403 17.56 11.46 21.04
C SER A 403 18.48 10.31 21.46
N ASP A 404 19.79 10.58 21.53
CA ASP A 404 20.77 9.58 22.00
C ASP A 404 20.59 9.19 23.47
N GLU A 405 20.18 10.15 24.30
CA GLU A 405 19.90 9.92 25.71
C GLU A 405 18.70 8.97 25.87
N LEU A 406 17.61 9.27 25.17
CA LEU A 406 16.40 8.45 25.18
C LEU A 406 16.64 7.07 24.60
N MET A 407 17.46 6.97 23.54
CA MET A 407 17.87 5.67 23.00
C MET A 407 18.66 4.88 24.06
N ARG A 408 19.63 5.47 24.76
CA ARG A 408 20.36 4.78 25.84
C ARG A 408 19.44 4.33 26.98
N GLU A 409 18.49 5.17 27.39
CA GLU A 409 17.46 4.85 28.39
C GLU A 409 16.65 3.60 27.99
N ILE A 410 16.18 3.57 26.74
CA ILE A 410 15.39 2.46 26.18
C ILE A 410 16.24 1.20 26.01
N MET A 411 17.47 1.33 25.51
CA MET A 411 18.34 0.17 25.26
C MET A 411 18.81 -0.48 26.56
N SER A 412 19.09 0.32 27.60
CA SER A 412 19.52 -0.16 28.92
C SER A 412 18.36 -0.66 29.79
N GLY A 413 17.13 -0.29 29.46
CA GLY A 413 15.96 -0.63 30.26
C GLY A 413 15.67 0.27 31.45
N GLN A 414 16.50 1.28 31.68
CA GLN A 414 16.31 2.24 32.77
C GLN A 414 14.98 2.98 32.67
N GLY A 415 14.46 3.16 31.46
CA GLY A 415 13.12 3.73 31.24
C GLY A 415 11.96 2.78 31.57
N PHE A 416 12.22 1.47 31.73
CA PHE A 416 11.18 0.46 31.91
C PHE A 416 11.08 -0.06 33.34
N ALA A 417 12.19 -0.16 34.08
CA ALA A 417 12.25 -0.86 35.36
C ALA A 417 12.99 -0.07 36.45
N GLU A 418 12.35 0.06 37.63
CA GLU A 418 12.92 0.70 38.82
C GLU A 418 13.96 -0.17 39.57
N THR A 419 14.09 -1.46 39.23
CA THR A 419 14.94 -2.43 39.97
C THR A 419 16.09 -3.01 39.14
N GLU A 420 17.29 -3.11 39.73
CA GLU A 420 18.53 -3.60 39.10
C GLU A 420 18.39 -5.01 38.48
N SER A 421 17.60 -5.91 39.09
CA SER A 421 17.39 -7.28 38.60
C SER A 421 16.63 -7.35 37.26
N ALA A 422 15.70 -6.42 37.03
CA ALA A 422 14.98 -6.31 35.75
C ALA A 422 15.87 -5.66 34.65
N GLN A 423 16.80 -4.79 35.05
CA GLN A 423 17.79 -4.19 34.15
C GLN A 423 18.84 -5.21 33.66
N MET A 424 19.19 -6.21 34.48
CA MET A 424 20.09 -7.29 34.08
C MET A 424 19.53 -8.15 32.94
N VAL A 425 18.21 -8.35 32.84
CA VAL A 425 17.58 -9.15 31.76
C VAL A 425 17.66 -8.45 30.40
N LEU A 426 17.76 -7.11 30.35
CA LEU A 426 17.89 -6.34 29.10
C LEU A 426 19.32 -6.31 28.57
N ASN A 427 20.30 -6.40 29.48
CA ASN A 427 21.72 -6.39 29.17
C ASN A 427 22.32 -7.81 29.03
N HIS A 428 21.74 -8.81 29.70
CA HIS A 428 22.16 -10.21 29.69
C HIS A 428 20.97 -11.15 29.51
N VAL A 429 20.49 -11.27 28.29
CA VAL A 429 20.03 -12.60 27.83
C VAL A 429 21.28 -13.24 27.25
N GLU A 430 21.77 -14.26 27.96
CA GLU A 430 22.96 -15.04 27.65
C GLU A 430 23.03 -15.36 26.14
N GLU A 431 24.23 -15.27 25.58
CA GLU A 431 24.51 -15.87 24.28
C GLU A 431 24.19 -17.37 24.40
N PRO A 432 23.22 -17.93 23.65
CA PRO A 432 23.32 -19.34 23.40
C PRO A 432 24.61 -19.51 22.59
N ASP A 433 25.49 -20.37 23.09
CA ASP A 433 26.74 -20.74 22.45
C ASP A 433 26.51 -20.88 20.95
N CYS A 434 27.26 -20.08 20.20
CA CYS A 434 27.32 -20.16 18.75
C CYS A 434 28.15 -21.39 18.36
N GLU A 435 27.71 -22.58 18.79
CA GLU A 435 28.24 -23.88 18.35
C GLU A 435 27.12 -24.93 18.33
N ALA A 436 26.48 -25.09 17.16
CA ALA A 436 26.11 -26.37 16.52
C ALA A 436 25.40 -26.11 15.18
#